data_AF-A0A803JI04-F1
#
_entry.id   AF-A0A803JI04-F1
#
_cell.length_a   1.000
_cell.length_b   1.000
_cell.length_c   1.000
_cell.angle_alpha   90.00
_cell.angle_beta   90.00
_cell.angle_gamma   90.00
#
_symmetry.space_group_name_H-M   'P 1'
#
loop_
_entity.id
_entity.type
_entity.pdbx_description
1 polymer ?
#
loop_
_entity_poly.entity_id
_entity_poly.type
_entity_poly.pdbx_seq_one_letter_code
_entity_poly.pdbx_strand_id
1 'polypeptide(L)'
;MEFSSGYQDPLLEFSEGLLRWSLRYLMDRGPRERLGLSAQESQLASLPYDNAVWLLHIIPNRDRPLRPVDPKQPIANAFYDDVTWRFHDLNNLTDLCVWDQGQMGDREADGLCRVHYLLMVADETGNLLGMDFVMAAGQEKQTDQQMLPLRLCELLCQCMEKPMAGGRPRRPKMVAVADANLHASLSRLLTSLGIHLQEALFQDWTLHTDFIFSSKMAQKCHVCKKRSFETPVKICGRCQAALYCSDRCRSSDSGHQSSCALMQECMEREEELANHPFQFSKEVTSPWFDKERFLSARQLTGGYWSSESIHHHARGLLLKRDGQEPEEERPEALMEDTDIMLRDYPTEGPKNILGTWKEYYEWRNLSLDNPIAALLSYPLTIYHVISSLLPQHFPALNFQKKQTLRIHIIAGRREFERILLFWELAVLMPHPTIELVFVGEELPPEEDGRSFILHRKGPQVQRSDLSGPAKGKDGRQIHVKVHAHQYHSLQAAKPDLILGFNPGFWLHDSWLSTLPRIQAQKVPAYFSECSQYSCGVDAQTVLMATGGDITPPTLNPFRSPLRIPGSDNCMPWYNNAFLFHLIHKETKQGRHPEAPRLVLADPQTCRKKKKQRQKQCKKRK
;
A
#
# COMPACT_ATOMS: atom_id res chain seq x y z
N MET A 1 4.92 17.62 -8.58
CA MET A 1 4.04 16.79 -7.73
C MET A 1 3.64 15.63 -8.60
N GLU A 2 3.94 14.42 -8.15
CA GLU A 2 3.71 13.18 -8.89
C GLU A 2 2.81 12.26 -8.08
N PHE A 3 2.19 11.29 -8.75
CA PHE A 3 1.25 10.36 -8.11
C PHE A 3 2.03 9.37 -7.25
N SER A 4 1.83 9.43 -5.93
CA SER A 4 2.57 8.61 -4.96
C SER A 4 1.76 7.44 -4.41
N SER A 5 0.44 7.38 -4.69
CA SER A 5 -0.46 6.39 -4.08
C SER A 5 -0.10 4.94 -4.40
N GLY A 6 0.61 4.67 -5.50
CA GLY A 6 1.05 3.33 -5.89
C GLY A 6 2.27 2.82 -5.13
N TYR A 7 2.95 3.70 -4.40
CA TYR A 7 4.16 3.42 -3.62
C TYR A 7 3.99 3.70 -2.12
N GLN A 8 2.85 4.28 -1.74
CA GLN A 8 2.54 4.59 -0.34
C GLN A 8 2.11 3.31 0.37
N ASP A 9 2.55 3.14 1.62
CA ASP A 9 2.06 2.06 2.48
C ASP A 9 0.52 2.21 2.64
N PRO A 10 -0.28 1.18 2.29
CA PRO A 10 -1.72 1.24 2.43
C PRO A 10 -2.19 1.49 3.88
N LEU A 11 -1.42 1.04 4.88
CA LEU A 11 -1.71 1.32 6.29
C LEU A 11 -1.51 2.80 6.64
N LEU A 12 -0.46 3.43 6.11
CA LEU A 12 -0.24 4.89 6.20
C LEU A 12 -1.42 5.64 5.61
N GLU A 13 -1.85 5.23 4.42
CA GLU A 13 -2.91 5.93 3.71
C GLU A 13 -4.28 5.78 4.41
N PHE A 14 -4.57 4.58 4.90
CA PHE A 14 -5.76 4.27 5.71
C PHE A 14 -5.80 5.14 6.95
N SER A 15 -4.71 5.14 7.71
CA SER A 15 -4.54 5.91 8.94
C SER A 15 -4.72 7.42 8.72
N GLU A 16 -4.12 7.98 7.66
CA GLU A 16 -4.32 9.39 7.30
C GLU A 16 -5.79 9.69 6.96
N GLY A 17 -6.49 8.75 6.32
CA GLY A 17 -7.91 8.86 6.00
C GLY A 17 -8.78 8.96 7.25
N LEU A 18 -8.55 8.10 8.24
CA LEU A 18 -9.26 8.11 9.52
C LEU A 18 -9.07 9.43 10.26
N LEU A 19 -7.82 9.93 10.29
CA LEU A 19 -7.51 11.20 10.94
C LEU A 19 -8.22 12.37 10.26
N ARG A 20 -8.11 12.48 8.92
CA ARG A 20 -8.77 13.55 8.15
C ARG A 20 -10.29 13.52 8.31
N TRP A 21 -10.89 12.32 8.34
CA TRP A 21 -12.32 12.17 8.62
C TRP A 21 -12.69 12.72 9.99
N SER A 22 -11.97 12.28 11.03
CA SER A 22 -12.24 12.66 12.42
C SER A 22 -12.12 14.17 12.62
N LEU A 23 -11.08 14.78 12.04
CA LEU A 23 -10.91 16.24 12.02
C LEU A 23 -12.08 16.94 11.35
N ARG A 24 -12.48 16.47 10.17
CA ARG A 24 -13.59 17.06 9.43
C ARG A 24 -14.91 16.96 10.20
N TYR A 25 -15.18 15.79 10.78
CA TYR A 25 -16.37 15.55 11.57
C TYR A 25 -16.42 16.46 12.80
N LEU A 26 -15.31 16.60 13.54
CA LEU A 26 -15.22 17.50 14.70
C LEU A 26 -15.42 18.98 14.31
N MET A 27 -14.88 19.40 13.17
CA MET A 27 -15.07 20.76 12.64
C MET A 27 -16.52 21.04 12.25
N ASP A 28 -17.17 20.10 11.56
CA ASP A 28 -18.56 20.24 11.14
C ASP A 28 -19.52 20.21 12.35
N ARG A 29 -19.10 19.63 13.49
CA ARG A 29 -19.91 19.52 14.71
C ARG A 29 -20.20 20.85 15.42
N GLY A 30 -19.31 21.86 15.32
CA GLY A 30 -19.46 23.21 15.88
C GLY A 30 -19.75 23.33 17.40
N PRO A 31 -19.63 24.53 18.02
CA PRO A 31 -20.11 24.76 19.38
C PRO A 31 -21.64 24.85 19.37
N ARG A 32 -22.30 23.70 19.48
CA ARG A 32 -23.71 23.49 19.90
C ARG A 32 -24.59 24.74 19.94
N GLU A 33 -25.00 25.25 18.79
CA GLU A 33 -26.35 25.78 18.70
C GLU A 33 -27.23 24.61 18.25
N ARG A 34 -28.20 24.29 19.11
CA ARG A 34 -29.32 23.38 18.84
C ARG A 34 -30.16 23.94 17.69
N LEU A 35 -29.61 24.02 16.49
CA LEU A 35 -30.40 24.18 15.28
C LEU A 35 -31.17 22.87 15.14
N GLY A 36 -32.47 22.94 15.36
CA GLY A 36 -33.35 21.79 15.43
C GLY A 36 -33.13 20.86 14.25
N LEU A 37 -33.08 19.56 14.55
CA LEU A 37 -32.95 18.46 13.60
C LEU A 37 -33.88 18.63 12.37
N SER A 38 -34.99 19.36 12.46
CA SER A 38 -36.02 19.50 11.42
C SER A 38 -35.55 19.95 10.04
N ALA A 39 -34.62 20.92 9.94
CA ALA A 39 -34.13 21.40 8.63
C ALA A 39 -33.17 20.40 7.99
N GLN A 40 -32.31 19.77 8.80
CA GLN A 40 -31.38 18.75 8.34
C GLN A 40 -32.10 17.42 8.03
N GLU A 41 -33.10 17.05 8.83
CA GLU A 41 -33.96 15.88 8.64
C GLU A 41 -34.64 15.89 7.27
N SER A 42 -35.14 17.05 6.83
CA SER A 42 -35.79 17.18 5.51
C SER A 42 -34.80 16.95 4.36
N GLN A 43 -33.57 17.47 4.50
CA GLN A 43 -32.50 17.26 3.52
C GLN A 43 -32.06 15.79 3.49
N LEU A 44 -31.84 15.19 4.67
CA LEU A 44 -31.44 13.79 4.81
C LEU A 44 -32.53 12.84 4.30
N ALA A 45 -33.80 13.12 4.58
CA ALA A 45 -34.94 12.34 4.09
C ALA A 45 -35.09 12.39 2.56
N SER A 46 -34.53 13.41 1.90
CA SER A 46 -34.51 13.48 0.43
C SER A 46 -33.41 12.64 -0.21
N LEU A 47 -32.44 12.14 0.58
CA LEU A 47 -31.34 11.34 0.05
C LEU A 47 -31.83 10.00 -0.52
N PRO A 48 -31.19 9.50 -1.58
CA PRO A 48 -31.49 8.18 -2.13
C PRO A 48 -31.20 7.12 -1.08
N TYR A 49 -32.03 6.07 -1.08
CA TYR A 49 -31.80 4.93 -0.22
C TYR A 49 -30.58 4.12 -0.68
N ASP A 50 -29.76 3.74 0.28
CA ASP A 50 -28.78 2.68 0.15
C ASP A 50 -29.48 1.33 0.28
N ASN A 51 -29.03 0.36 -0.51
CA ASN A 51 -29.55 -1.00 -0.48
C ASN A 51 -28.86 -1.86 0.59
N ALA A 52 -27.66 -1.48 1.02
CA ALA A 52 -26.93 -2.17 2.08
C ALA A 52 -27.51 -1.83 3.46
N VAL A 53 -27.48 -2.80 4.39
CA VAL A 53 -27.70 -2.54 5.81
C VAL A 53 -26.48 -1.78 6.36
N TRP A 54 -26.72 -0.73 7.14
CA TRP A 54 -25.66 -0.02 7.84
C TRP A 54 -25.56 -0.52 9.28
N LEU A 55 -24.33 -0.63 9.76
CA LEU A 55 -23.98 -1.19 11.06
C LEU A 55 -23.41 -0.08 11.94
N LEU A 56 -23.96 0.11 13.14
CA LEU A 56 -23.36 0.95 14.18
C LEU A 56 -22.69 0.08 15.24
N HIS A 57 -21.38 0.29 15.37
CA HIS A 57 -20.55 -0.37 16.37
C HIS A 57 -20.14 0.62 17.45
N ILE A 58 -20.06 0.08 18.67
CA ILE A 58 -19.60 0.81 19.86
C ILE A 58 -18.52 -0.07 20.48
N ILE A 59 -17.29 0.37 20.28
CA ILE A 59 -16.12 -0.38 20.68
C ILE A 59 -15.62 0.29 21.97
N PRO A 60 -15.78 -0.34 23.14
CA PRO A 60 -15.25 0.22 24.38
C PRO A 60 -13.72 0.20 24.34
N ASN A 61 -13.08 1.33 24.65
CA ASN A 61 -11.63 1.38 24.83
C ASN A 61 -11.33 1.46 26.33
N ARG A 62 -11.12 0.31 26.97
CA ARG A 62 -10.99 0.24 28.43
C ARG A 62 -9.56 0.49 28.93
N ASP A 63 -8.55 0.30 28.08
CA ASP A 63 -7.17 0.11 28.55
C ASP A 63 -6.10 0.98 27.88
N ARG A 64 -6.41 1.82 26.88
CA ARG A 64 -5.37 2.56 26.12
C ARG A 64 -5.55 4.08 26.06
N PRO A 65 -4.66 4.87 26.69
CA PRO A 65 -4.67 6.32 26.54
C PRO A 65 -4.05 6.78 25.21
N LEU A 66 -4.64 7.78 24.57
CA LEU A 66 -4.01 8.50 23.47
C LEU A 66 -3.02 9.53 24.03
N ARG A 67 -1.81 9.59 23.45
CA ARG A 67 -0.76 10.54 23.82
C ARG A 67 -0.77 11.73 22.86
N PRO A 68 -1.13 12.95 23.30
CA PRO A 68 -0.89 14.15 22.52
C PRO A 68 0.62 14.46 22.47
N VAL A 69 1.13 14.96 21.34
CA VAL A 69 2.54 15.32 21.15
C VAL A 69 2.99 16.49 22.06
N ASP A 70 2.06 17.35 22.49
CA ASP A 70 2.30 18.40 23.48
C ASP A 70 1.21 18.38 24.57
N PRO A 71 1.54 17.98 25.81
CA PRO A 71 0.57 17.90 26.92
C PRO A 71 0.07 19.27 27.41
N LYS A 72 0.64 20.40 26.92
CA LYS A 72 0.23 21.76 27.31
C LYS A 72 -0.78 22.40 26.36
N GLN A 73 -1.09 21.78 25.21
CA GLN A 73 -2.11 22.30 24.29
C GLN A 73 -3.49 21.69 24.59
N PRO A 74 -4.57 22.50 24.62
CA PRO A 74 -5.93 21.97 24.61
C PRO A 74 -6.14 21.10 23.37
N ILE A 75 -6.65 19.88 23.54
CA ILE A 75 -6.90 18.88 22.46
C ILE A 75 -7.67 19.49 21.29
N ALA A 76 -8.63 20.39 21.57
CA ALA A 76 -9.35 21.12 20.55
C ALA A 76 -8.37 21.83 19.58
N ASN A 77 -7.31 22.46 20.08
CA ASN A 77 -6.30 23.15 19.27
C ASN A 77 -5.26 22.20 18.64
N ALA A 78 -4.97 21.06 19.25
CA ALA A 78 -4.03 20.05 18.73
C ALA A 78 -4.54 19.33 17.46
N PHE A 79 -5.87 19.29 17.28
CA PHE A 79 -6.53 18.76 16.08
C PHE A 79 -6.48 19.72 14.87
N TYR A 80 -6.14 21.00 15.03
CA TYR A 80 -6.15 21.97 13.92
C TYR A 80 -4.80 22.19 13.22
N ASP A 81 -3.71 21.61 13.73
CA ASP A 81 -2.38 21.68 13.11
C ASP A 81 -2.07 20.39 12.32
N ASP A 82 -1.66 20.53 11.05
CA ASP A 82 -1.24 19.42 10.16
C ASP A 82 0.01 18.66 10.68
N VAL A 83 0.60 19.09 11.81
CA VAL A 83 1.93 18.70 12.30
C VAL A 83 1.86 17.78 13.53
N THR A 84 0.69 17.64 14.18
CA THR A 84 0.62 17.19 15.59
C THR A 84 0.46 15.69 15.82
N TRP A 85 0.38 14.86 14.77
CA TRP A 85 0.26 13.41 14.93
C TRP A 85 1.31 12.69 14.06
N ARG A 86 2.24 11.98 14.70
CA ARG A 86 3.17 11.08 14.01
C ARG A 86 2.57 9.68 13.97
N PHE A 87 2.99 8.90 12.98
CA PHE A 87 2.51 7.56 12.66
C PHE A 87 2.38 6.58 13.86
N HIS A 88 3.12 6.82 14.95
CA HIS A 88 3.05 6.04 16.18
C HIS A 88 1.68 6.07 16.90
N ASP A 89 0.90 7.16 16.75
CA ASP A 89 -0.37 7.31 17.45
C ASP A 89 -1.53 6.59 16.76
N LEU A 90 -1.42 6.36 15.44
CA LEU A 90 -2.39 5.62 14.63
C LEU A 90 -2.18 4.09 14.70
N ASN A 91 -0.99 3.62 15.08
CA ASN A 91 -0.82 2.23 15.53
C ASN A 91 -1.80 1.89 16.68
N ASN A 92 -2.10 2.86 17.56
CA ASN A 92 -3.11 2.71 18.62
C ASN A 92 -4.57 2.68 18.11
N LEU A 93 -4.81 3.14 16.89
CA LEU A 93 -6.14 3.08 16.25
C LEU A 93 -6.32 1.77 15.48
N THR A 94 -5.25 1.22 14.93
CA THR A 94 -5.23 -0.15 14.38
C THR A 94 -5.21 -1.22 15.48
N ASP A 95 -4.74 -0.88 16.70
CA ASP A 95 -4.90 -1.68 17.93
C ASP A 95 -6.36 -1.93 18.32
N LEU A 96 -7.32 -1.10 17.90
CA LEU A 96 -8.74 -1.32 18.18
C LEU A 96 -9.30 -2.57 17.46
N CYS A 97 -8.53 -3.16 16.54
CA CYS A 97 -8.88 -4.36 15.79
C CYS A 97 -8.29 -5.65 16.38
N VAL A 98 -7.56 -5.56 17.51
CA VAL A 98 -6.99 -6.71 18.23
C VAL A 98 -7.43 -6.63 19.68
N TRP A 99 -8.55 -7.27 19.98
CA TRP A 99 -8.96 -7.55 21.34
C TRP A 99 -8.07 -8.67 21.87
N ASP A 100 -7.18 -8.40 22.82
CA ASP A 100 -6.64 -9.45 23.68
C ASP A 100 -6.68 -9.02 25.15
N GLN A 101 -7.08 -9.96 26.02
CA GLN A 101 -7.34 -9.74 27.44
C GLN A 101 -6.01 -9.77 28.22
N GLY A 102 -5.17 -8.75 28.05
CA GLY A 102 -3.91 -8.60 28.79
C GLY A 102 -3.99 -7.47 29.83
N GLN A 103 -3.99 -7.83 31.12
CA GLN A 103 -3.87 -6.87 32.22
C GLN A 103 -2.51 -6.15 32.18
N MET A 104 -2.49 -4.82 32.05
CA MET A 104 -1.33 -4.01 32.41
C MET A 104 -1.71 -2.99 33.49
N GLY A 105 -0.88 -2.91 34.52
CA GLY A 105 -1.12 -2.15 35.74
C GLY A 105 -1.06 -0.64 35.55
N ASP A 106 -1.96 0.05 36.24
CA ASP A 106 -1.97 1.51 36.40
C ASP A 106 -0.63 2.00 36.95
N ARG A 107 0.17 2.68 36.12
CA ARG A 107 1.12 3.70 36.58
C ARG A 107 1.43 4.70 35.48
N GLU A 108 1.41 5.97 35.91
CA GLU A 108 1.77 7.21 35.20
C GLU A 108 0.72 7.78 34.23
N ALA A 109 -0.14 8.67 34.78
CA ALA A 109 -1.08 9.47 34.00
C ALA A 109 -1.15 10.92 34.52
N ASP A 110 -0.14 11.73 34.16
CA ASP A 110 -0.29 13.18 34.04
C ASP A 110 -0.18 13.54 32.55
N GLY A 111 -1.29 14.01 31.95
CA GLY A 111 -1.35 14.47 30.55
C GLY A 111 -1.91 13.48 29.51
N LEU A 112 -2.43 12.32 29.92
CA LEU A 112 -2.99 11.29 29.01
C LEU A 112 -4.50 11.47 28.78
N CYS A 113 -4.95 11.42 27.53
CA CYS A 113 -6.36 11.48 27.17
C CYS A 113 -6.89 10.06 26.95
N ARG A 114 -7.80 9.58 27.80
CA ARG A 114 -8.39 8.23 27.64
C ARG A 114 -9.57 8.32 26.66
N VAL A 115 -9.57 7.51 25.60
CA VAL A 115 -10.78 7.27 24.79
C VAL A 115 -11.64 6.28 25.57
N HIS A 116 -12.93 6.57 25.75
CA HIS A 116 -13.88 5.71 26.45
C HIS A 116 -14.61 4.78 25.47
N TYR A 117 -15.04 5.32 24.32
CA TYR A 117 -15.67 4.55 23.24
C TYR A 117 -15.18 5.02 21.87
N LEU A 118 -14.99 4.08 20.94
CA LEU A 118 -14.98 4.34 19.50
C LEU A 118 -16.37 4.03 18.96
N LEU A 119 -16.99 5.02 18.30
CA LEU A 119 -18.21 4.83 17.53
C LEU A 119 -17.83 4.65 16.07
N MET A 120 -18.42 3.66 15.42
CA MET A 120 -18.10 3.33 14.04
C MET A 120 -19.36 3.02 13.26
N VAL A 121 -19.45 3.54 12.04
CA VAL A 121 -20.52 3.26 11.08
C VAL A 121 -19.89 2.60 9.87
N ALA A 122 -20.35 1.39 9.53
CA ALA A 122 -19.94 0.66 8.34
C ALA A 122 -21.18 0.14 7.58
N ASP A 123 -21.02 -0.27 6.33
CA ASP A 123 -22.04 -1.10 5.68
C ASP A 123 -21.81 -2.60 5.95
N GLU A 124 -22.80 -3.42 5.61
CA GLU A 124 -22.74 -4.90 5.72
C GLU A 124 -21.60 -5.55 4.93
N THR A 125 -20.91 -4.80 4.05
CA THR A 125 -19.77 -5.30 3.28
C THR A 125 -18.42 -4.90 3.87
N GLY A 126 -18.40 -4.16 4.99
CA GLY A 126 -17.19 -3.71 5.67
C GLY A 126 -16.64 -2.37 5.15
N ASN A 127 -17.37 -1.64 4.30
CA ASN A 127 -16.92 -0.29 3.92
C ASN A 127 -17.16 0.66 5.09
N LEU A 128 -16.10 1.31 5.55
CA LEU A 128 -16.17 2.28 6.63
C LEU A 128 -16.82 3.58 6.16
N LEU A 129 -17.96 3.92 6.75
CA LEU A 129 -18.75 5.12 6.41
C LEU A 129 -18.44 6.29 7.33
N GLY A 130 -17.97 6.03 8.55
CA GLY A 130 -17.46 7.06 9.45
C GLY A 130 -17.15 6.54 10.85
N MET A 131 -16.48 7.38 11.63
CA MET A 131 -16.15 7.13 13.03
C MET A 131 -16.17 8.40 13.90
N ASP A 132 -16.34 8.22 15.21
CA ASP A 132 -16.24 9.26 16.25
C ASP A 132 -15.51 8.71 17.49
N PHE A 133 -14.71 9.54 18.13
CA PHE A 133 -14.02 9.23 19.39
C PHE A 133 -14.75 9.87 20.56
N VAL A 134 -15.21 9.05 21.50
CA VAL A 134 -15.78 9.53 22.77
C VAL A 134 -14.68 9.50 23.82
N MET A 135 -14.15 10.68 24.16
CA MET A 135 -13.14 10.83 25.20
C MET A 135 -13.74 10.65 26.60
N ALA A 136 -13.00 10.03 27.52
CA ALA A 136 -13.36 9.98 28.92
C ALA A 136 -13.21 11.39 29.53
N ALA A 137 -14.33 12.07 29.77
CA ALA A 137 -14.30 13.32 30.51
C ALA A 137 -13.87 13.07 31.97
N GLY A 138 -12.99 13.92 32.51
CA GLY A 138 -12.74 13.96 33.95
C GLY A 138 -14.05 14.21 34.69
N GLN A 139 -14.41 13.31 35.61
CA GLN A 139 -15.55 13.38 36.55
C GLN A 139 -16.99 13.56 36.01
N GLU A 140 -17.29 13.33 34.72
CA GLU A 140 -18.67 13.35 34.19
C GLU A 140 -19.10 12.02 33.54
N LYS A 141 -19.09 10.92 34.30
CA LYS A 141 -19.49 9.58 33.79
C LYS A 141 -20.99 9.46 33.42
N GLN A 142 -21.87 10.27 33.98
CA GLN A 142 -23.33 10.17 33.76
C GLN A 142 -23.83 10.92 32.52
N THR A 143 -23.18 12.01 32.12
CA THR A 143 -23.59 12.86 30.98
C THR A 143 -23.27 12.20 29.64
N ASP A 144 -22.18 11.44 29.54
CA ASP A 144 -21.73 10.84 28.28
C ASP A 144 -22.61 9.65 27.83
N GLN A 145 -23.10 8.80 28.74
CA GLN A 145 -24.00 7.68 28.39
C GLN A 145 -25.38 8.16 27.91
N GLN A 146 -25.90 9.26 28.47
CA GLN A 146 -27.18 9.84 28.05
C GLN A 146 -27.08 10.54 26.68
N MET A 147 -25.89 11.04 26.32
CA MET A 147 -25.66 11.71 25.03
C MET A 147 -25.23 10.74 23.91
N LEU A 148 -24.92 9.48 24.25
CA LEU A 148 -24.44 8.48 23.30
C LEU A 148 -25.40 8.23 22.11
N PRO A 149 -26.73 8.06 22.29
CA PRO A 149 -27.66 7.94 21.17
C PRO A 149 -27.65 9.16 20.24
N LEU A 150 -27.55 10.36 20.81
CA LEU A 150 -27.51 11.61 20.03
C LEU A 150 -26.20 11.71 19.25
N ARG A 151 -25.06 11.37 19.86
CA ARG A 151 -23.76 11.32 19.17
C ARG A 151 -23.76 10.32 18.01
N LEU A 152 -24.34 9.14 18.21
CA LEU A 152 -24.46 8.11 17.17
C LEU A 152 -25.36 8.58 16.03
N CYS A 153 -26.47 9.24 16.35
CA CYS A 153 -27.36 9.83 15.35
C CYS A 153 -26.64 10.93 14.55
N GLU A 154 -25.90 11.83 15.21
CA GLU A 154 -25.08 12.86 14.56
C GLU A 154 -24.03 12.24 13.63
N LEU A 155 -23.31 11.22 14.08
CA LEU A 155 -22.34 10.49 13.27
C LEU A 155 -23.02 9.85 12.05
N LEU A 156 -24.16 9.19 12.25
CA LEU A 156 -24.93 8.57 11.17
C LEU A 156 -25.39 9.61 10.14
N CYS A 157 -25.91 10.75 10.59
CA CYS A 157 -26.29 11.88 9.73
C CYS A 157 -25.11 12.37 8.89
N GLN A 158 -23.94 12.54 9.51
CA GLN A 158 -22.73 12.90 8.78
C GLN A 158 -22.36 11.83 7.73
N CYS A 159 -22.44 10.55 8.07
CA CYS A 159 -22.15 9.45 7.15
C CYS A 159 -23.12 9.45 5.94
N MET A 160 -24.37 9.88 6.13
CA MET A 160 -25.35 10.00 5.05
C MET A 160 -25.00 11.12 4.08
N GLU A 161 -24.56 12.27 4.59
CA GLU A 161 -24.19 13.42 3.76
C GLU A 161 -22.82 13.24 3.09
N LYS A 162 -21.85 12.70 3.83
CA LYS A 162 -20.43 12.67 3.45
C LYS A 162 -19.84 11.31 3.86
N PRO A 163 -20.17 10.20 3.22
CA PRO A 163 -19.64 8.89 3.58
C PRO A 163 -18.11 8.85 3.50
N MET A 164 -17.43 8.35 4.53
CA MET A 164 -15.97 8.30 4.63
C MET A 164 -15.33 7.48 3.50
N ALA A 165 -15.87 6.30 3.17
CA ALA A 165 -15.43 5.51 2.00
C ALA A 165 -15.64 6.21 0.65
N GLY A 166 -16.24 7.40 0.64
CA GLY A 166 -16.60 8.16 -0.56
C GLY A 166 -17.95 7.74 -1.14
N GLY A 167 -18.22 8.21 -2.36
CA GLY A 167 -19.50 8.02 -3.04
C GLY A 167 -20.47 9.18 -2.85
N ARG A 168 -21.69 9.01 -3.36
CA ARG A 168 -22.74 10.04 -3.28
C ARG A 168 -23.41 10.02 -1.90
N PRO A 169 -23.93 11.18 -1.45
CA PRO A 169 -24.81 11.24 -0.28
C PRO A 169 -25.99 10.26 -0.42
N ARG A 170 -26.25 9.48 0.61
CA ARG A 170 -27.26 8.40 0.62
C ARG A 170 -27.66 8.04 2.05
N ARG A 171 -28.84 7.45 2.24
CA ARG A 171 -29.34 7.04 3.56
C ARG A 171 -29.67 5.56 3.62
N PRO A 172 -29.40 4.85 4.73
CA PRO A 172 -29.78 3.44 4.86
C PRO A 172 -31.30 3.29 4.97
N LYS A 173 -31.84 2.19 4.43
CA LYS A 173 -33.21 1.75 4.79
C LYS A 173 -33.22 1.10 6.16
N MET A 174 -32.20 0.30 6.44
CA MET A 174 -32.07 -0.47 7.67
C MET A 174 -30.73 -0.22 8.33
N VAL A 175 -30.79 -0.14 9.66
CA VAL A 175 -29.65 0.04 10.52
C VAL A 175 -29.63 -1.05 11.59
N ALA A 176 -28.48 -1.66 11.82
CA ALA A 176 -28.25 -2.60 12.91
C ALA A 176 -27.39 -1.96 14.01
N VAL A 177 -27.71 -2.23 15.27
CA VAL A 177 -26.99 -1.73 16.44
C VAL A 177 -26.74 -2.92 17.37
N ALA A 178 -25.48 -3.14 17.75
CA ALA A 178 -25.09 -4.27 18.59
C ALA A 178 -25.43 -4.10 20.09
N ASP A 179 -26.05 -2.98 20.49
CA ASP A 179 -26.41 -2.65 21.87
C ASP A 179 -27.93 -2.51 22.02
N ALA A 180 -28.53 -3.43 22.80
CA ALA A 180 -29.97 -3.49 23.03
C ALA A 180 -30.54 -2.27 23.79
N ASN A 181 -29.75 -1.64 24.67
CA ASN A 181 -30.20 -0.46 25.43
C ASN A 181 -30.26 0.79 24.52
N LEU A 182 -29.40 0.85 23.51
CA LEU A 182 -29.40 1.92 22.53
C LEU A 182 -30.44 1.74 21.44
N HIS A 183 -30.85 0.50 21.15
CA HIS A 183 -31.88 0.20 20.15
C HIS A 183 -33.16 1.01 20.36
N ALA A 184 -33.73 0.98 21.57
CA ALA A 184 -34.95 1.72 21.89
C ALA A 184 -34.78 3.25 21.74
N SER A 185 -33.64 3.78 22.18
CA SER A 185 -33.34 5.22 22.13
C SER A 185 -33.10 5.71 20.69
N LEU A 186 -32.40 4.93 19.88
CA LEU A 186 -32.11 5.21 18.47
C LEU A 186 -33.36 5.01 17.60
N SER A 187 -34.19 4.00 17.88
CA SER A 187 -35.42 3.73 17.11
C SER A 187 -36.28 4.98 16.98
N ARG A 188 -36.48 5.69 18.10
CA ARG A 188 -37.24 6.95 18.12
C ARG A 188 -36.60 8.06 17.29
N LEU A 189 -35.26 8.16 17.31
CA LEU A 189 -34.52 9.20 16.57
C LEU A 189 -34.43 8.90 15.07
N LEU A 190 -34.34 7.63 14.68
CA LEU A 190 -34.16 7.21 13.29
C LEU A 190 -35.47 7.09 12.51
N THR A 191 -36.59 6.87 13.21
CA THR A 191 -37.91 6.81 12.59
C THR A 191 -38.28 8.12 11.89
N SER A 192 -37.90 9.29 12.44
CA SER A 192 -38.14 10.59 11.79
C SER A 192 -37.41 10.73 10.45
N LEU A 193 -36.31 9.99 10.26
CA LEU A 193 -35.50 9.97 9.05
C LEU A 193 -35.94 8.87 8.06
N GLY A 194 -36.98 8.09 8.40
CA GLY A 194 -37.44 6.95 7.59
C GLY A 194 -36.44 5.81 7.52
N ILE A 195 -35.70 5.60 8.63
CA ILE A 195 -34.69 4.56 8.80
C ILE A 195 -35.22 3.56 9.85
N HIS A 196 -35.21 2.28 9.52
CA HIS A 196 -35.68 1.22 10.40
C HIS A 196 -34.51 0.56 11.13
N LEU A 197 -34.68 0.31 12.44
CA LEU A 197 -33.75 -0.55 13.16
C LEU A 197 -34.10 -2.02 12.94
N GLN A 198 -33.10 -2.83 12.64
CA GLN A 198 -33.26 -4.27 12.51
C GLN A 198 -33.62 -4.88 13.88
N GLU A 199 -34.66 -5.71 13.94
CA GLU A 199 -35.18 -6.32 15.17
C GLU A 199 -34.35 -7.52 15.64
N ALA A 200 -33.61 -8.16 14.73
CA ALA A 200 -32.74 -9.28 15.08
C ALA A 200 -31.63 -8.78 16.01
N LEU A 201 -31.66 -9.27 17.24
CA LEU A 201 -30.56 -9.15 18.18
C LEU A 201 -29.34 -9.78 17.52
N PHE A 202 -28.44 -8.95 17.04
CA PHE A 202 -27.05 -9.31 16.77
C PHE A 202 -26.32 -9.57 18.09
N GLN A 203 -26.89 -10.43 18.94
CA GLN A 203 -26.39 -10.82 20.25
C GLN A 203 -25.00 -11.47 20.14
N ASP A 204 -24.67 -12.01 18.97
CA ASP A 204 -23.37 -12.60 18.65
C ASP A 204 -22.48 -11.68 17.78
N TRP A 205 -22.97 -10.52 17.31
CA TRP A 205 -22.15 -9.57 16.56
C TRP A 205 -21.44 -8.62 17.54
N THR A 206 -20.53 -9.16 18.35
CA THR A 206 -19.31 -8.41 18.64
C THR A 206 -18.66 -8.08 17.29
N LEU A 207 -17.76 -7.09 17.16
CA LEU A 207 -16.82 -7.21 16.04
C LEU A 207 -16.13 -8.56 16.27
N HIS A 208 -16.61 -9.61 15.60
CA HIS A 208 -15.92 -10.87 15.54
C HIS A 208 -14.50 -10.48 15.12
N THR A 209 -13.53 -11.22 15.61
CA THR A 209 -12.11 -11.12 15.23
C THR A 209 -11.86 -11.13 13.71
N ASP A 210 -12.92 -11.38 12.93
CA ASP A 210 -13.03 -11.54 11.49
C ASP A 210 -13.70 -10.35 10.78
N PHE A 211 -14.05 -9.24 11.47
CA PHE A 211 -14.48 -8.01 10.79
C PHE A 211 -13.30 -7.38 10.06
N ILE A 212 -13.45 -7.20 8.75
CA ILE A 212 -12.37 -6.77 7.87
C ILE A 212 -12.76 -5.45 7.22
N PHE A 213 -11.91 -4.45 7.44
CA PHE A 213 -12.08 -3.15 6.80
C PHE A 213 -11.79 -3.31 5.31
N SER A 214 -12.64 -2.70 4.49
CA SER A 214 -12.35 -2.62 3.07
C SER A 214 -11.02 -1.87 2.83
N SER A 215 -10.20 -2.34 1.88
CA SER A 215 -9.08 -1.54 1.38
C SER A 215 -9.55 -0.37 0.50
N LYS A 216 -10.86 -0.18 0.30
CA LYS A 216 -11.38 0.92 -0.52
C LYS A 216 -11.12 2.24 0.17
N MET A 217 -10.22 2.99 -0.45
CA MET A 217 -9.81 4.29 0.06
C MET A 217 -10.70 5.39 -0.46
N ALA A 218 -11.00 6.35 0.42
CA ALA A 218 -11.60 7.61 0.02
C ALA A 218 -10.71 8.29 -1.04
N GLN A 219 -11.28 8.52 -2.22
CA GLN A 219 -10.59 9.26 -3.29
C GLN A 219 -10.15 10.63 -2.79
N LYS A 220 -9.00 11.13 -3.25
CA LYS A 220 -8.43 12.42 -2.85
C LYS A 220 -7.99 13.24 -4.07
N CYS A 221 -8.07 14.56 -3.95
CA CYS A 221 -7.57 15.45 -4.98
C CYS A 221 -6.04 15.32 -5.09
N HIS A 222 -5.54 15.12 -6.30
CA HIS A 222 -4.10 14.99 -6.56
C HIS A 222 -3.28 16.21 -6.07
N VAL A 223 -3.85 17.41 -6.11
CA VAL A 223 -3.13 18.66 -5.79
C VAL A 223 -3.23 19.04 -4.31
N CYS A 224 -4.45 19.21 -3.79
CA CYS A 224 -4.63 19.68 -2.42
C CYS A 224 -4.83 18.56 -1.41
N LYS A 225 -4.84 17.30 -1.85
CA LYS A 225 -5.02 16.08 -1.04
C LYS A 225 -6.32 16.00 -0.23
N LYS A 226 -7.24 16.95 -0.38
CA LYS A 226 -8.61 16.87 0.16
C LYS A 226 -9.32 15.62 -0.35
N ARG A 227 -9.96 14.90 0.56
CA ARG A 227 -10.67 13.64 0.29
C ARG A 227 -12.10 13.87 -0.17
N SER A 228 -12.68 12.85 -0.78
CA SER A 228 -14.01 12.85 -1.40
C SER A 228 -15.13 13.16 -0.41
N PHE A 229 -14.96 12.80 0.86
CA PHE A 229 -15.88 13.17 1.93
C PHE A 229 -15.74 14.64 2.37
N GLU A 230 -14.62 15.32 2.10
CA GLU A 230 -14.48 16.76 2.36
C GLU A 230 -15.03 17.60 1.20
N THR A 231 -14.88 17.10 -0.03
CA THR A 231 -15.26 17.80 -1.24
C THR A 231 -15.44 16.82 -2.40
N PRO A 232 -16.43 17.02 -3.30
CA PRO A 232 -16.59 16.16 -4.46
C PRO A 232 -15.32 16.14 -5.32
N VAL A 233 -14.85 14.93 -5.63
CA VAL A 233 -13.69 14.72 -6.50
C VAL A 233 -14.17 14.32 -7.90
N LYS A 234 -13.59 14.94 -8.92
CA LYS A 234 -13.90 14.72 -10.34
C LYS A 234 -12.67 14.18 -11.06
N ILE A 235 -12.92 13.26 -11.98
CA ILE A 235 -11.90 12.71 -12.87
C ILE A 235 -11.61 13.71 -14.00
N CYS A 236 -10.36 13.78 -14.44
CA CYS A 236 -9.95 14.58 -15.59
C CYS A 236 -10.60 14.06 -16.88
N GLY A 237 -11.35 14.92 -17.57
CA GLY A 237 -12.11 14.54 -18.77
C GLY A 237 -11.27 14.05 -19.96
N ARG A 238 -9.97 14.37 -20.00
CA ARG A 238 -9.06 13.95 -21.08
C ARG A 238 -8.42 12.59 -20.79
N CYS A 239 -7.60 12.52 -19.74
CA CYS A 239 -6.86 11.30 -19.45
C CYS A 239 -7.66 10.24 -18.70
N GLN A 240 -8.83 10.57 -18.13
CA GLN A 240 -9.64 9.68 -17.28
C GLN A 240 -8.91 9.12 -16.04
N ALA A 241 -7.73 9.63 -15.70
CA ALA A 241 -6.91 9.14 -14.59
C ALA A 241 -6.85 10.11 -13.40
N ALA A 242 -6.45 11.36 -13.62
CA ALA A 242 -6.15 12.31 -12.53
C ALA A 242 -7.41 12.82 -11.82
N LEU A 243 -7.35 12.95 -10.49
CA LEU A 243 -8.48 13.35 -9.64
C LEU A 243 -8.36 14.78 -9.08
N TYR A 244 -9.42 15.58 -9.20
CA TYR A 244 -9.45 16.98 -8.74
C TYR A 244 -10.72 17.36 -8.01
N CYS A 245 -10.62 18.14 -6.94
CA CYS A 245 -11.78 18.70 -6.26
C CYS A 245 -12.36 19.95 -6.94
N SER A 246 -11.60 20.60 -7.84
CA SER A 246 -12.00 21.86 -8.48
C SER A 246 -11.21 22.15 -9.75
N ASP A 247 -11.78 22.98 -10.63
CA ASP A 247 -11.09 23.50 -11.83
C ASP A 247 -9.83 24.30 -11.47
N ARG A 248 -9.82 24.95 -10.30
CA ARG A 248 -8.65 25.65 -9.78
C ARG A 248 -7.49 24.67 -9.55
N CYS A 249 -7.75 23.55 -8.86
CA CYS A 249 -6.73 22.53 -8.63
C CYS A 249 -6.24 21.93 -9.95
N ARG A 250 -7.16 21.59 -10.86
CA ARG A 250 -6.80 21.09 -12.20
C ARG A 250 -5.91 22.07 -12.98
N SER A 251 -6.24 23.36 -12.94
CA SER A 251 -5.50 24.38 -13.71
C SER A 251 -4.15 24.73 -13.10
N SER A 252 -3.98 24.53 -11.78
CA SER A 252 -2.69 24.72 -11.10
C SER A 252 -1.73 23.54 -11.25
N ASP A 253 -2.19 22.41 -11.76
CA ASP A 253 -1.40 21.19 -11.88
C ASP A 253 -0.60 21.17 -13.19
N SER A 254 0.52 21.89 -13.20
CA SER A 254 1.43 21.91 -14.35
C SER A 254 2.07 20.55 -14.63
N GLY A 255 2.24 19.70 -13.60
CA GLY A 255 2.82 18.37 -13.74
C GLY A 255 1.91 17.45 -14.55
N HIS A 256 0.64 17.35 -14.15
CA HIS A 256 -0.36 16.64 -14.95
C HIS A 256 -0.53 17.26 -16.33
N GLN A 257 -0.53 18.59 -16.48
CA GLN A 257 -0.68 19.20 -17.82
C GLN A 257 0.37 18.68 -18.81
N SER A 258 1.61 18.50 -18.37
CA SER A 258 2.67 17.90 -19.20
C SER A 258 2.49 16.40 -19.43
N SER A 259 1.95 15.66 -18.47
CA SER A 259 1.84 14.19 -18.52
C SER A 259 0.45 13.65 -18.87
N CYS A 260 -0.54 14.51 -19.08
CA CYS A 260 -1.94 14.14 -19.32
C CYS A 260 -2.09 13.21 -20.53
N ALA A 261 -1.34 13.47 -21.60
CA ALA A 261 -1.32 12.61 -22.79
C ALA A 261 -0.75 11.21 -22.48
N LEU A 262 0.38 11.14 -21.77
CA LEU A 262 0.96 9.86 -21.35
C LEU A 262 0.03 9.08 -20.42
N MET A 263 -0.66 9.75 -19.50
CA MET A 263 -1.66 9.09 -18.64
C MET A 263 -2.85 8.58 -19.44
N GLN A 264 -3.28 9.30 -20.48
CA GLN A 264 -4.34 8.85 -21.38
C GLN A 264 -3.91 7.55 -22.09
N GLU A 265 -2.70 7.51 -22.65
CA GLU A 265 -2.14 6.29 -23.26
C GLU A 265 -2.07 5.12 -22.26
N CYS A 266 -1.75 5.40 -21.00
CA CYS A 266 -1.77 4.36 -19.96
C CYS A 266 -3.18 3.82 -19.69
N MET A 267 -4.20 4.68 -19.66
CA MET A 267 -5.60 4.27 -19.47
C MET A 267 -6.11 3.44 -20.66
N GLU A 268 -5.68 3.75 -21.88
CA GLU A 268 -6.05 3.00 -23.09
C GLU A 268 -5.57 1.53 -23.05
N ARG A 269 -4.58 1.22 -22.20
CA ARG A 269 -4.04 -0.14 -22.01
C ARG A 269 -4.67 -0.90 -20.84
N GLU A 270 -5.71 -0.37 -20.19
CA GLU A 270 -6.36 -1.02 -19.04
C GLU A 270 -6.82 -2.45 -19.37
N GLU A 271 -7.41 -2.68 -20.54
CA GLU A 271 -7.87 -4.02 -20.95
C GLU A 271 -6.70 -5.01 -21.16
N GLU A 272 -5.60 -4.55 -21.76
CA GLU A 272 -4.38 -5.36 -21.93
C GLU A 272 -3.79 -5.74 -20.57
N LEU A 273 -3.75 -4.79 -19.63
CA LEU A 273 -3.23 -4.99 -18.28
C LEU A 273 -4.13 -5.90 -17.44
N ALA A 274 -5.45 -5.80 -17.61
CA ALA A 274 -6.42 -6.66 -16.95
C ALA A 274 -6.48 -8.09 -17.54
N ASN A 275 -5.85 -8.32 -18.69
CA ASN A 275 -5.86 -9.62 -19.35
C ASN A 275 -4.96 -10.63 -18.62
N HIS A 276 -5.59 -11.43 -17.76
CA HIS A 276 -5.01 -12.52 -16.99
C HIS A 276 -5.81 -13.80 -17.20
N PRO A 277 -5.17 -14.99 -17.11
CA PRO A 277 -5.85 -16.27 -17.36
C PRO A 277 -6.68 -16.77 -16.17
N PHE A 278 -6.85 -16.00 -15.09
CA PHE A 278 -7.40 -16.51 -13.83
C PHE A 278 -8.92 -16.40 -13.75
N GLN A 279 -9.54 -17.31 -12.99
CA GLN A 279 -11.00 -17.26 -12.78
C GLN A 279 -11.44 -16.01 -12.00
N PHE A 280 -10.56 -15.53 -11.11
CA PHE A 280 -10.78 -14.32 -10.31
C PHE A 280 -10.36 -13.02 -11.03
N SER A 281 -9.89 -13.06 -12.29
CA SER A 281 -9.36 -11.87 -12.98
C SER A 281 -10.33 -10.70 -13.04
N LYS A 282 -11.64 -10.95 -13.20
CA LYS A 282 -12.65 -9.87 -13.21
C LYS A 282 -12.76 -9.14 -11.86
N GLU A 283 -12.57 -9.86 -10.76
CA GLU A 283 -12.64 -9.30 -9.40
C GLU A 283 -11.41 -8.43 -9.13
N VAL A 284 -10.21 -8.97 -9.37
CA VAL A 284 -8.93 -8.35 -8.98
C VAL A 284 -8.45 -7.23 -9.89
N THR A 285 -9.01 -7.12 -11.10
CA THR A 285 -8.68 -6.05 -12.05
C THR A 285 -9.69 -4.89 -12.02
N SER A 286 -10.78 -5.04 -11.27
CA SER A 286 -11.80 -4.00 -11.11
C SER A 286 -11.18 -2.69 -10.58
N PRO A 287 -11.59 -1.50 -11.09
CA PRO A 287 -11.22 -0.21 -10.49
C PRO A 287 -11.61 -0.07 -9.02
N TRP A 288 -12.54 -0.91 -8.56
CA TRP A 288 -13.07 -0.94 -7.20
C TRP A 288 -12.62 -2.20 -6.44
N PHE A 289 -11.51 -2.82 -6.86
CA PHE A 289 -10.97 -4.01 -6.23
C PHE A 289 -10.74 -3.78 -4.72
N ASP A 290 -11.28 -4.70 -3.93
CA ASP A 290 -11.13 -4.74 -2.48
C ASP A 290 -10.22 -5.91 -2.11
N LYS A 291 -8.96 -5.59 -1.83
CA LYS A 291 -7.94 -6.61 -1.58
C LYS A 291 -8.22 -7.35 -0.29
N GLU A 292 -8.66 -6.66 0.76
CA GLU A 292 -8.89 -7.27 2.07
C GLU A 292 -10.05 -8.26 2.02
N ARG A 293 -11.13 -7.89 1.33
CA ARG A 293 -12.25 -8.80 1.11
C ARG A 293 -11.85 -10.01 0.25
N PHE A 294 -11.04 -9.80 -0.78
CA PHE A 294 -10.54 -10.88 -1.63
C PHE A 294 -9.71 -11.90 -0.85
N LEU A 295 -8.80 -11.42 0.00
CA LEU A 295 -7.94 -12.25 0.85
C LEU A 295 -8.79 -13.00 1.88
N SER A 296 -9.68 -12.29 2.58
CA SER A 296 -10.61 -12.86 3.56
C SER A 296 -11.47 -13.98 3.01
N ALA A 297 -12.14 -13.74 1.88
CA ALA A 297 -13.07 -14.70 1.28
C ALA A 297 -12.40 -16.02 0.87
N ARG A 298 -11.06 -16.00 0.75
CA ARG A 298 -10.22 -17.15 0.39
C ARG A 298 -9.34 -17.64 1.55
N GLN A 299 -9.54 -17.09 2.75
CA GLN A 299 -8.77 -17.43 3.96
C GLN A 299 -7.25 -17.20 3.79
N LEU A 300 -6.87 -16.20 2.99
CA LEU A 300 -5.49 -15.83 2.68
C LEU A 300 -4.99 -14.79 3.68
N THR A 301 -4.97 -15.15 4.95
CA THR A 301 -4.67 -14.24 6.08
C THR A 301 -3.41 -14.64 6.84
N GLY A 302 -2.78 -15.76 6.47
CA GLY A 302 -1.55 -16.28 7.07
C GLY A 302 -0.30 -16.05 6.22
N GLY A 303 0.84 -16.49 6.74
CA GLY A 303 2.11 -16.59 6.01
C GLY A 303 2.46 -15.35 5.18
N TYR A 304 2.90 -15.54 3.94
CA TYR A 304 3.24 -14.41 3.06
C TYR A 304 2.02 -13.56 2.63
N TRP A 305 0.81 -14.08 2.73
CA TRP A 305 -0.41 -13.30 2.46
C TRP A 305 -0.67 -12.24 3.53
N SER A 306 -0.16 -12.43 4.75
CA SER A 306 -0.23 -11.42 5.82
C SER A 306 0.39 -10.08 5.37
N SER A 307 1.47 -10.14 4.60
CA SER A 307 2.16 -8.96 4.03
C SER A 307 1.38 -8.24 2.93
N GLU A 308 0.33 -8.86 2.38
CA GLU A 308 -0.58 -8.21 1.42
C GLU A 308 -1.77 -7.52 2.10
N SER A 309 -2.03 -7.83 3.39
CA SER A 309 -3.15 -7.31 4.15
C SER A 309 -2.75 -6.16 5.09
N ILE A 310 -3.52 -5.06 5.08
CA ILE A 310 -3.34 -3.96 6.04
C ILE A 310 -3.62 -4.38 7.48
N HIS A 311 -4.54 -5.34 7.68
CA HIS A 311 -4.95 -5.79 9.02
C HIS A 311 -3.86 -6.59 9.70
N HIS A 312 -3.26 -7.53 8.97
CA HIS A 312 -2.21 -8.39 9.51
C HIS A 312 -0.90 -7.65 9.68
N HIS A 313 -0.58 -6.73 8.76
CA HIS A 313 0.58 -5.84 8.91
C HIS A 313 0.50 -5.00 10.18
N ALA A 314 -0.69 -4.47 10.51
CA ALA A 314 -0.91 -3.81 11.79
C ALA A 314 -0.65 -4.75 12.98
N ARG A 315 -1.26 -5.95 13.01
CA ARG A 315 -1.08 -6.94 14.10
C ARG A 315 0.40 -7.23 14.41
N GLY A 316 1.24 -7.44 13.41
CA GLY A 316 2.67 -7.71 13.59
C GLY A 316 3.47 -6.55 14.18
N LEU A 317 3.10 -5.30 13.87
CA LEU A 317 3.72 -4.10 14.48
C LEU A 317 3.33 -3.92 15.95
N LEU A 318 2.15 -4.39 16.35
CA LEU A 318 1.63 -4.25 17.71
C LEU A 318 2.35 -5.18 18.68
N LEU A 319 2.51 -6.45 18.30
CA LEU A 319 3.24 -7.43 19.12
C LEU A 319 4.64 -6.93 19.46
N LYS A 320 5.41 -6.46 18.45
CA LYS A 320 6.76 -5.91 18.64
C LYS A 320 6.84 -4.75 19.63
N ARG A 321 5.75 -4.00 19.84
CA ARG A 321 5.73 -2.83 20.72
C ARG A 321 5.49 -3.19 22.18
N ASP A 322 4.71 -4.23 22.46
CA ASP A 322 4.36 -4.63 23.82
C ASP A 322 5.49 -5.40 24.54
N GLY A 323 6.69 -5.44 23.94
CA GLY A 323 7.86 -6.15 24.50
C GLY A 323 7.68 -7.67 24.54
N GLN A 324 6.52 -8.16 24.12
CA GLN A 324 6.40 -9.51 23.60
C GLN A 324 7.13 -9.50 22.26
N GLU A 325 8.18 -10.30 22.13
CA GLU A 325 8.52 -10.77 20.79
C GLU A 325 7.19 -11.25 20.19
N PRO A 326 6.76 -10.82 18.99
CA PRO A 326 5.70 -11.55 18.31
C PRO A 326 6.06 -13.01 18.48
N GLU A 327 5.17 -13.86 19.02
CA GLU A 327 5.38 -15.32 18.98
C GLU A 327 5.92 -15.54 17.58
N GLU A 328 7.23 -15.86 17.45
CA GLU A 328 7.93 -15.86 16.16
C GLU A 328 6.92 -16.44 15.19
N GLU A 329 6.43 -15.67 14.20
CA GLU A 329 5.32 -16.09 13.33
C GLU A 329 5.56 -17.58 13.08
N ARG A 330 4.77 -18.45 13.74
CA ARG A 330 5.30 -19.80 14.08
C ARG A 330 5.91 -20.33 12.81
N PRO A 331 7.16 -20.84 12.81
CA PRO A 331 7.74 -21.38 11.59
C PRO A 331 6.71 -22.26 10.87
N GLU A 332 5.89 -22.99 11.63
CA GLU A 332 4.66 -23.71 11.27
C GLU A 332 3.60 -22.93 10.43
N ALA A 333 3.26 -21.67 10.73
CA ALA A 333 2.28 -20.85 9.99
C ALA A 333 2.85 -20.28 8.67
N LEU A 334 4.13 -19.87 8.67
CA LEU A 334 4.88 -19.62 7.42
C LEU A 334 5.00 -20.93 6.62
N MET A 335 5.10 -22.07 7.31
CA MET A 335 5.24 -23.39 6.72
C MET A 335 3.95 -23.99 6.19
N GLU A 336 2.75 -23.69 6.72
CA GLU A 336 1.46 -24.20 6.18
C GLU A 336 1.14 -23.60 4.80
N ASP A 337 1.29 -22.28 4.66
CA ASP A 337 1.17 -21.61 3.36
C ASP A 337 2.30 -22.04 2.43
N THR A 338 3.56 -22.11 2.90
CA THR A 338 4.67 -22.57 2.05
C THR A 338 4.53 -24.06 1.67
N ASP A 339 3.93 -24.89 2.53
CA ASP A 339 3.61 -26.29 2.25
C ASP A 339 2.56 -26.38 1.14
N ILE A 340 1.45 -25.64 1.20
CA ILE A 340 0.46 -25.65 0.11
C ILE A 340 1.06 -25.07 -1.19
N MET A 341 1.90 -24.03 -1.08
CA MET A 341 2.40 -23.26 -2.23
C MET A 341 3.58 -23.94 -2.94
N LEU A 342 4.37 -24.78 -2.26
CA LEU A 342 5.59 -25.38 -2.81
C LEU A 342 5.69 -26.93 -2.68
N ARG A 343 4.66 -27.64 -2.16
CA ARG A 343 4.69 -29.11 -1.97
C ARG A 343 4.92 -29.89 -3.26
N ASP A 344 4.07 -29.73 -4.26
CA ASP A 344 4.06 -30.59 -5.45
C ASP A 344 4.61 -29.85 -6.67
N TYR A 345 5.91 -29.97 -6.92
CA TYR A 345 6.54 -29.47 -8.14
C TYR A 345 6.99 -30.63 -9.03
N PRO A 346 6.96 -30.47 -10.36
CA PRO A 346 7.56 -31.44 -11.26
C PRO A 346 9.04 -31.66 -10.91
N THR A 347 9.47 -32.92 -10.73
CA THR A 347 10.88 -33.25 -10.42
C THR A 347 11.87 -32.72 -11.46
N GLU A 348 11.41 -32.60 -12.71
CA GLU A 348 12.13 -31.98 -13.80
C GLU A 348 11.68 -30.53 -14.03
N GLY A 349 12.63 -29.65 -14.35
CA GLY A 349 12.31 -28.30 -14.80
C GLY A 349 11.47 -28.30 -16.09
N PRO A 350 10.88 -27.17 -16.48
CA PRO A 350 10.04 -27.09 -17.67
C PRO A 350 10.84 -27.44 -18.94
N LYS A 351 10.24 -28.25 -19.83
CA LYS A 351 10.88 -28.68 -21.09
C LYS A 351 11.07 -27.53 -22.07
N ASN A 352 10.17 -26.56 -22.04
CA ASN A 352 10.19 -25.34 -22.85
C ASN A 352 10.24 -24.11 -21.94
N ILE A 353 10.69 -22.98 -22.47
CA ILE A 353 10.63 -21.71 -21.75
C ILE A 353 9.16 -21.34 -21.52
N LEU A 354 8.80 -21.07 -20.26
CA LEU A 354 7.45 -20.63 -19.89
C LEU A 354 7.33 -19.12 -20.13
N GLY A 355 6.38 -18.71 -20.96
CA GLY A 355 6.17 -17.32 -21.36
C GLY A 355 4.92 -16.66 -20.76
N THR A 356 4.02 -17.43 -20.13
CA THR A 356 2.76 -16.90 -19.57
C THR A 356 2.38 -17.54 -18.24
N TRP A 357 1.51 -16.85 -17.47
CA TRP A 357 0.91 -17.43 -16.26
C TRP A 357 0.17 -18.74 -16.53
N LYS A 358 -0.52 -18.87 -17.66
CA LYS A 358 -1.27 -20.08 -18.01
C LYS A 358 -0.33 -21.28 -18.16
N GLU A 359 0.77 -21.12 -18.89
CA GLU A 359 1.77 -22.18 -19.08
C GLU A 359 2.44 -22.55 -17.75
N TYR A 360 2.72 -21.57 -16.88
CA TYR A 360 3.27 -21.84 -15.55
C TYR A 360 2.30 -22.65 -14.68
N TYR A 361 1.01 -22.29 -14.65
CA TYR A 361 0.00 -23.01 -13.87
C TYR A 361 -0.21 -24.43 -14.40
N GLU A 362 -0.24 -24.61 -15.73
CA GLU A 362 -0.31 -25.93 -16.36
C GLU A 362 0.91 -26.80 -16.00
N TRP A 363 2.12 -26.25 -16.09
CA TRP A 363 3.34 -26.96 -15.71
C TRP A 363 3.37 -27.30 -14.22
N ARG A 364 2.94 -26.38 -13.36
CA ARG A 364 2.91 -26.56 -11.90
C ARG A 364 1.73 -27.39 -11.42
N ASN A 365 0.82 -27.77 -12.31
CA ASN A 365 -0.44 -28.46 -11.99
C ASN A 365 -1.30 -27.68 -10.98
N LEU A 366 -1.44 -26.37 -11.19
CA LEU A 366 -2.23 -25.47 -10.35
C LEU A 366 -3.54 -25.09 -11.04
N SER A 367 -4.62 -25.01 -10.26
CA SER A 367 -5.88 -24.44 -10.72
C SER A 367 -5.73 -22.94 -10.99
N LEU A 368 -6.36 -22.43 -12.06
CA LEU A 368 -6.43 -20.99 -12.38
C LEU A 368 -7.29 -20.18 -11.39
N ASP A 369 -7.90 -20.83 -10.40
CA ASP A 369 -8.52 -20.16 -9.25
C ASP A 369 -7.52 -19.90 -8.10
N ASN A 370 -6.35 -20.57 -8.10
CA ASN A 370 -5.33 -20.35 -7.09
C ASN A 370 -4.64 -18.99 -7.29
N PRO A 371 -4.64 -18.08 -6.29
CA PRO A 371 -4.13 -16.72 -6.47
C PRO A 371 -2.62 -16.55 -6.31
N ILE A 372 -1.86 -17.64 -6.13
CA ILE A 372 -0.40 -17.65 -5.86
C ILE A 372 0.44 -16.78 -6.82
N ALA A 373 -0.02 -16.51 -8.04
CA ALA A 373 0.58 -15.55 -8.95
C ALA A 373 0.88 -14.17 -8.32
N ALA A 374 0.06 -13.72 -7.37
CA ALA A 374 0.29 -12.48 -6.63
C ALA A 374 1.59 -12.51 -5.80
N LEU A 375 1.95 -13.66 -5.24
CA LEU A 375 3.16 -13.84 -4.44
C LEU A 375 4.38 -14.23 -5.31
N LEU A 376 4.16 -15.03 -6.35
CA LEU A 376 5.21 -15.55 -7.23
C LEU A 376 5.65 -14.59 -8.35
N SER A 377 5.03 -13.41 -8.44
CA SER A 377 5.37 -12.44 -9.49
C SER A 377 6.88 -12.11 -9.52
N TYR A 378 7.54 -11.97 -8.37
CA TYR A 378 8.98 -11.67 -8.31
C TYR A 378 9.86 -12.79 -8.88
N PRO A 379 9.86 -14.04 -8.35
CA PRO A 379 10.70 -15.10 -8.89
C PRO A 379 10.38 -15.42 -10.36
N LEU A 380 9.11 -15.35 -10.80
CA LEU A 380 8.77 -15.61 -12.19
C LEU A 380 9.20 -14.49 -13.14
N THR A 381 9.23 -13.25 -12.66
CA THR A 381 9.84 -12.13 -13.39
C THR A 381 11.34 -12.34 -13.56
N ILE A 382 12.05 -12.78 -12.52
CA ILE A 382 13.48 -13.13 -12.59
C ILE A 382 13.72 -14.22 -13.62
N TYR A 383 12.93 -15.30 -13.55
CA TYR A 383 12.97 -16.39 -14.51
C TYR A 383 12.76 -15.88 -15.95
N HIS A 384 11.76 -15.03 -16.18
CA HIS A 384 11.51 -14.46 -17.51
C HIS A 384 12.67 -13.61 -18.02
N VAL A 385 13.24 -12.75 -17.17
CA VAL A 385 14.43 -11.96 -17.52
C VAL A 385 15.59 -12.87 -17.92
N ILE A 386 15.86 -13.92 -17.16
CA ILE A 386 17.01 -14.82 -17.39
C ILE A 386 16.80 -15.73 -18.60
N SER A 387 15.60 -16.30 -18.75
CA SER A 387 15.30 -17.30 -19.77
C SER A 387 14.99 -16.69 -21.13
N SER A 388 14.35 -15.52 -21.16
CA SER A 388 13.81 -14.91 -22.37
C SER A 388 14.56 -13.64 -22.78
N LEU A 389 14.71 -12.68 -21.86
CA LEU A 389 15.22 -11.35 -22.21
C LEU A 389 16.76 -11.30 -22.29
N LEU A 390 17.48 -11.93 -21.36
CA LEU A 390 18.94 -11.93 -21.37
C LEU A 390 19.54 -12.59 -22.61
N PRO A 391 19.08 -13.76 -23.09
CA PRO A 391 19.60 -14.36 -24.33
C PRO A 391 19.35 -13.47 -25.55
N GLN A 392 18.24 -12.72 -25.57
CA GLN A 392 17.89 -11.81 -26.66
C GLN A 392 18.75 -10.53 -26.63
N HIS A 393 18.84 -9.88 -25.47
CA HIS A 393 19.48 -8.56 -25.36
C HIS A 393 21.00 -8.65 -25.12
N PHE A 394 21.48 -9.74 -24.53
CA PHE A 394 22.90 -9.94 -24.18
C PHE A 394 23.42 -11.35 -24.54
N PRO A 395 23.29 -11.80 -25.80
CA PRO A 395 23.67 -13.17 -26.21
C PRO A 395 25.14 -13.51 -25.94
N ALA A 396 26.03 -12.52 -25.98
CA ALA A 396 27.46 -12.69 -25.75
C ALA A 396 27.82 -13.12 -24.31
N LEU A 397 26.96 -12.87 -23.32
CA LEU A 397 27.23 -13.17 -21.91
C LEU A 397 26.99 -14.64 -21.54
N ASN A 398 26.34 -15.41 -22.43
CA ASN A 398 26.13 -16.86 -22.34
C ASN A 398 25.76 -17.37 -20.94
N PHE A 399 24.78 -16.73 -20.32
CA PHE A 399 24.35 -16.98 -18.93
C PHE A 399 23.98 -18.44 -18.65
N GLN A 400 23.54 -19.18 -19.66
CA GLN A 400 23.18 -20.61 -19.54
C GLN A 400 24.40 -21.50 -19.25
N LYS A 401 25.63 -21.06 -19.56
CA LYS A 401 26.87 -21.83 -19.30
C LYS A 401 27.53 -21.50 -17.96
N LYS A 402 27.02 -20.52 -17.21
CA LYS A 402 27.60 -20.14 -15.92
C LYS A 402 27.25 -21.19 -14.86
N GLN A 403 28.26 -21.63 -14.12
CA GLN A 403 28.10 -22.53 -12.98
C GLN A 403 27.39 -21.83 -11.80
N THR A 404 27.74 -20.58 -11.56
CA THR A 404 27.09 -19.74 -10.55
C THR A 404 26.54 -18.51 -11.22
N LEU A 405 25.28 -18.19 -10.93
CA LEU A 405 24.62 -16.96 -11.37
C LEU A 405 24.42 -16.04 -10.16
N ARG A 406 25.17 -14.93 -10.11
CA ARG A 406 25.06 -13.92 -9.05
C ARG A 406 24.10 -12.80 -9.47
N ILE A 407 23.01 -12.67 -8.75
CA ILE A 407 21.95 -11.70 -8.99
C ILE A 407 21.91 -10.73 -7.82
N HIS A 408 22.14 -9.45 -8.09
CA HIS A 408 21.89 -8.40 -7.10
C HIS A 408 20.45 -7.92 -7.22
N ILE A 409 19.69 -8.01 -6.12
CA ILE A 409 18.33 -7.48 -6.00
C ILE A 409 18.42 -6.22 -5.15
N ILE A 410 18.13 -5.07 -5.75
CA ILE A 410 18.30 -3.76 -5.13
C ILE A 410 16.97 -3.15 -4.74
N ALA A 411 16.95 -2.41 -3.62
CA ALA A 411 15.72 -1.92 -2.98
C ALA A 411 14.73 -3.06 -2.66
N GLY A 412 15.28 -4.20 -2.21
CA GLY A 412 14.62 -5.51 -2.25
C GLY A 412 13.88 -5.94 -0.99
N ARG A 413 13.46 -5.02 -0.10
CA ARG A 413 12.84 -5.42 1.18
C ARG A 413 11.58 -6.26 1.03
N ARG A 414 10.64 -5.85 0.17
CA ARG A 414 9.38 -6.58 -0.03
C ARG A 414 9.63 -7.98 -0.58
N GLU A 415 10.65 -8.11 -1.42
CA GLU A 415 11.10 -9.37 -1.99
C GLU A 415 11.80 -10.24 -0.94
N PHE A 416 12.62 -9.63 -0.08
CA PHE A 416 13.33 -10.32 1.01
C PHE A 416 12.36 -10.84 2.08
N GLU A 417 11.31 -10.09 2.40
CA GLU A 417 10.23 -10.54 3.30
C GLU A 417 9.54 -11.81 2.76
N ARG A 418 9.72 -12.16 1.48
CA ARG A 418 9.17 -13.36 0.81
C ARG A 418 10.24 -14.36 0.38
N ILE A 419 11.37 -14.39 1.07
CA ILE A 419 12.59 -15.07 0.62
C ILE A 419 12.41 -16.55 0.26
N LEU A 420 11.54 -17.31 0.93
CA LEU A 420 11.36 -18.74 0.65
C LEU A 420 10.74 -18.99 -0.74
N LEU A 421 9.98 -18.04 -1.29
CA LEU A 421 9.39 -18.15 -2.63
C LEU A 421 10.45 -18.16 -3.74
N PHE A 422 11.63 -17.61 -3.47
CA PHE A 422 12.74 -17.61 -4.44
C PHE A 422 13.29 -19.01 -4.69
N TRP A 423 12.95 -20.01 -3.86
CA TRP A 423 13.23 -21.42 -4.16
C TRP A 423 12.65 -21.85 -5.51
N GLU A 424 11.55 -21.23 -5.97
CA GLU A 424 10.97 -21.53 -7.28
C GLU A 424 11.99 -21.35 -8.43
N LEU A 425 12.97 -20.46 -8.27
CA LEU A 425 14.08 -20.30 -9.21
C LEU A 425 14.97 -21.54 -9.34
N ALA A 426 15.23 -22.24 -8.23
CA ALA A 426 15.97 -23.50 -8.24
C ALA A 426 15.15 -24.63 -8.91
N VAL A 427 13.83 -24.50 -8.95
CA VAL A 427 12.97 -25.46 -9.66
C VAL A 427 12.93 -25.17 -11.15
N LEU A 428 12.75 -23.90 -11.51
CA LEU A 428 12.57 -23.45 -12.90
C LEU A 428 13.85 -23.45 -13.72
N MET A 429 15.00 -23.19 -13.09
CA MET A 429 16.26 -22.99 -13.80
C MET A 429 17.19 -24.20 -13.70
N PRO A 430 17.89 -24.56 -14.79
CA PRO A 430 18.86 -25.66 -14.81
C PRO A 430 20.23 -25.27 -14.19
N HIS A 431 20.35 -24.09 -13.59
CA HIS A 431 21.61 -23.59 -13.04
C HIS A 431 22.00 -24.36 -11.77
N PRO A 432 23.26 -24.83 -11.64
CA PRO A 432 23.67 -25.62 -10.49
C PRO A 432 23.80 -24.79 -9.21
N THR A 433 23.98 -23.47 -9.31
CA THR A 433 24.05 -22.57 -8.14
C THR A 433 23.54 -21.17 -8.47
N ILE A 434 22.59 -20.68 -7.68
CA ILE A 434 22.07 -19.31 -7.75
C ILE A 434 22.53 -18.57 -6.49
N GLU A 435 23.13 -17.39 -6.64
CA GLU A 435 23.49 -16.50 -5.53
C GLU A 435 22.65 -15.23 -5.63
N LEU A 436 21.74 -15.02 -4.67
CA LEU A 436 20.94 -13.83 -4.53
C LEU A 436 21.58 -12.89 -3.51
N VAL A 437 21.84 -11.65 -3.90
CA VAL A 437 22.41 -10.62 -3.02
C VAL A 437 21.39 -9.49 -2.91
N PHE A 438 20.72 -9.40 -1.76
CA PHE A 438 19.76 -8.35 -1.45
C PHE A 438 20.50 -7.12 -0.91
N VAL A 439 20.20 -5.94 -1.47
CA VAL A 439 20.88 -4.69 -1.11
C VAL A 439 19.88 -3.55 -1.03
N GLY A 440 19.79 -2.89 0.12
CA GLY A 440 18.83 -1.80 0.34
C GLY A 440 18.94 -1.26 1.77
N GLU A 441 18.78 0.05 1.95
CA GLU A 441 18.81 0.69 3.27
C GLU A 441 17.56 0.36 4.11
N GLU A 442 16.51 -0.10 3.44
CA GLU A 442 15.23 -0.46 4.03
C GLU A 442 15.16 -1.92 4.51
N LEU A 443 16.18 -2.74 4.21
CA LEU A 443 16.33 -4.10 4.73
C LEU A 443 16.55 -4.10 6.26
N PRO A 444 16.17 -5.20 6.96
CA PRO A 444 16.34 -5.29 8.40
C PRO A 444 17.82 -5.16 8.82
N PRO A 445 18.20 -4.19 9.68
CA PRO A 445 19.60 -3.98 10.08
C PRO A 445 20.24 -5.21 10.75
N GLU A 446 19.45 -6.03 11.44
CA GLU A 446 19.88 -7.27 12.07
C GLU A 446 20.30 -8.36 11.08
N GLU A 447 19.87 -8.25 9.82
CA GLU A 447 20.24 -9.14 8.72
C GLU A 447 21.48 -8.65 7.95
N ASP A 448 22.01 -7.46 8.24
CA ASP A 448 23.17 -6.92 7.53
C ASP A 448 24.40 -7.83 7.63
N GLY A 449 25.03 -8.10 6.49
CA GLY A 449 26.18 -8.98 6.38
C GLY A 449 25.88 -10.47 6.55
N ARG A 450 24.63 -10.87 6.83
CA ARG A 450 24.26 -12.29 6.95
C ARG A 450 24.32 -13.00 5.61
N SER A 451 24.68 -14.27 5.69
CA SER A 451 24.68 -15.19 4.54
C SER A 451 24.07 -16.52 4.97
N PHE A 452 23.15 -17.05 4.15
CA PHE A 452 22.45 -18.31 4.43
C PHE A 452 22.13 -19.03 3.13
N ILE A 453 21.64 -20.26 3.24
CA ILE A 453 21.16 -21.04 2.11
C ILE A 453 19.65 -21.29 2.22
N LEU A 454 19.00 -21.29 1.05
CA LEU A 454 17.69 -21.90 0.88
C LEU A 454 17.90 -23.31 0.33
N HIS A 455 17.28 -24.28 0.99
CA HIS A 455 17.27 -25.65 0.53
C HIS A 455 15.93 -26.31 0.86
N ARG A 456 15.69 -27.45 0.22
CA ARG A 456 14.52 -28.27 0.48
C ARG A 456 14.84 -29.44 1.40
N LYS A 457 13.98 -29.71 2.37
CA LYS A 457 14.03 -30.87 3.26
C LYS A 457 12.64 -31.54 3.27
N GLY A 458 12.48 -32.60 2.48
CA GLY A 458 11.17 -33.23 2.27
C GLY A 458 10.25 -32.33 1.43
N PRO A 459 8.99 -32.08 1.84
CA PRO A 459 8.09 -31.16 1.13
C PRO A 459 8.43 -29.68 1.36
N GLN A 460 9.22 -29.36 2.40
CA GLN A 460 9.36 -28.00 2.90
C GLN A 460 10.66 -27.34 2.42
N VAL A 461 10.55 -26.05 2.11
CA VAL A 461 11.70 -25.16 1.88
C VAL A 461 12.11 -24.53 3.20
N GLN A 462 13.40 -24.55 3.50
CA GLN A 462 13.95 -24.06 4.75
C GLN A 462 15.14 -23.13 4.49
N ARG A 463 15.30 -22.17 5.40
CA ARG A 463 16.51 -21.36 5.55
C ARG A 463 17.44 -22.07 6.54
N SER A 464 18.73 -22.17 6.20
CA SER A 464 19.77 -22.60 7.15
C SER A 464 21.07 -21.85 6.96
N ASP A 465 21.89 -21.81 8.00
CA ASP A 465 23.21 -21.20 7.96
C ASP A 465 24.13 -21.92 6.95
N LEU A 466 25.22 -21.25 6.53
CA LEU A 466 26.19 -21.82 5.58
C LEU A 466 26.88 -23.10 6.08
N SER A 467 26.81 -23.39 7.39
CA SER A 467 27.28 -24.63 8.02
C SER A 467 26.28 -25.79 7.93
N GLY A 468 25.12 -25.58 7.32
CA GLY A 468 24.05 -26.55 7.14
C GLY A 468 24.45 -27.78 6.30
N PRO A 469 23.59 -28.82 6.27
CA PRO A 469 23.94 -30.13 5.72
C PRO A 469 24.37 -30.04 4.25
N ALA A 470 25.42 -30.80 3.92
CA ALA A 470 25.90 -31.00 2.55
C ALA A 470 24.73 -31.44 1.66
N LYS A 471 24.48 -30.67 0.59
CA LYS A 471 23.56 -30.92 -0.54
C LYS A 471 22.34 -31.80 -0.21
N GLY A 472 21.14 -31.20 -0.20
CA GLY A 472 19.89 -31.96 -0.20
C GLY A 472 19.85 -33.00 -1.33
N LYS A 473 18.97 -34.01 -1.27
CA LYS A 473 18.93 -35.16 -2.20
C LYS A 473 18.95 -34.77 -3.70
N ASP A 474 18.46 -33.58 -4.05
CA ASP A 474 18.40 -33.07 -5.44
C ASP A 474 19.61 -32.19 -5.83
N GLY A 475 20.53 -31.91 -4.90
CA GLY A 475 21.77 -31.15 -5.14
C GLY A 475 21.62 -29.64 -5.35
N ARG A 476 20.39 -29.11 -5.41
CA ARG A 476 20.07 -27.69 -5.66
C ARG A 476 20.11 -26.86 -4.37
N GLN A 477 20.70 -25.67 -4.45
CA GLN A 477 20.77 -24.71 -3.35
C GLN A 477 20.75 -23.28 -3.90
N ILE A 478 20.12 -22.36 -3.15
CA ILE A 478 20.23 -20.92 -3.41
C ILE A 478 21.00 -20.30 -2.26
N HIS A 479 22.10 -19.61 -2.58
CA HIS A 479 22.84 -18.81 -1.61
C HIS A 479 22.22 -17.43 -1.53
N VAL A 480 22.03 -16.93 -0.32
CA VAL A 480 21.48 -15.60 -0.07
C VAL A 480 22.47 -14.79 0.75
N LYS A 481 22.67 -13.53 0.37
CA LYS A 481 23.44 -12.52 1.11
C LYS A 481 22.63 -11.25 1.26
N VAL A 482 22.77 -10.59 2.40
CA VAL A 482 21.98 -9.40 2.73
C VAL A 482 22.91 -8.25 3.10
N HIS A 483 22.62 -7.07 2.54
CA HIS A 483 23.35 -5.83 2.77
C HIS A 483 22.37 -4.69 3.03
N ALA A 484 22.22 -4.30 4.30
CA ALA A 484 21.26 -3.29 4.76
C ALA A 484 21.80 -1.86 4.60
N HIS A 485 22.29 -1.52 3.41
CA HIS A 485 22.85 -0.22 3.09
C HIS A 485 22.65 0.14 1.62
N GLN A 486 22.94 1.41 1.27
CA GLN A 486 22.79 1.90 -0.09
C GLN A 486 23.71 1.17 -1.09
N TYR A 487 23.20 0.88 -2.29
CA TYR A 487 23.91 0.07 -3.29
C TYR A 487 25.23 0.69 -3.76
N HIS A 488 25.31 2.01 -3.84
CA HIS A 488 26.54 2.69 -4.26
C HIS A 488 27.71 2.55 -3.28
N SER A 489 27.42 2.19 -2.02
CA SER A 489 28.42 1.91 -0.98
C SER A 489 28.82 0.44 -0.89
N LEU A 490 28.19 -0.43 -1.69
CA LEU A 490 28.38 -1.87 -1.64
C LEU A 490 29.79 -2.30 -2.07
N GLN A 491 30.45 -3.02 -1.15
CA GLN A 491 31.72 -3.70 -1.36
C GLN A 491 31.49 -5.21 -1.52
N ALA A 492 30.82 -5.59 -2.60
CA ALA A 492 30.57 -6.99 -2.95
C ALA A 492 31.19 -7.35 -4.30
N ALA A 493 31.27 -8.66 -4.56
CA ALA A 493 31.68 -9.18 -5.85
C ALA A 493 30.78 -8.64 -6.97
N LYS A 494 31.36 -8.47 -8.17
CA LYS A 494 30.60 -8.01 -9.33
C LYS A 494 29.44 -8.99 -9.62
N PRO A 495 28.20 -8.50 -9.81
CA PRO A 495 27.08 -9.35 -10.20
C PRO A 495 27.15 -9.76 -11.66
N ASP A 496 26.36 -10.78 -11.99
CA ASP A 496 26.05 -11.16 -13.37
C ASP A 496 24.80 -10.43 -13.88
N LEU A 497 23.86 -10.12 -12.98
CA LEU A 497 22.60 -9.45 -13.25
C LEU A 497 22.23 -8.54 -12.07
N ILE A 498 21.70 -7.36 -12.36
CA ILE A 498 21.08 -6.47 -11.37
C ILE A 498 19.58 -6.38 -11.65
N LEU A 499 18.78 -6.45 -10.60
CA LEU A 499 17.32 -6.34 -10.64
C LEU A 499 16.83 -5.37 -9.57
N GLY A 500 15.84 -4.55 -9.91
CA GLY A 500 15.04 -3.81 -8.93
C GLY A 500 13.56 -3.93 -9.27
N PHE A 501 12.72 -4.12 -8.27
CA PHE A 501 11.28 -4.31 -8.46
C PHE A 501 10.52 -3.11 -7.94
N ASN A 502 9.75 -2.45 -8.83
CA ASN A 502 9.03 -1.23 -8.49
C ASN A 502 9.89 -0.20 -7.71
N PRO A 503 11.13 0.07 -8.16
CA PRO A 503 12.11 0.80 -7.36
C PRO A 503 11.75 2.28 -7.16
N GLY A 504 10.90 2.85 -8.01
CA GLY A 504 10.49 4.25 -8.01
C GLY A 504 11.68 5.19 -7.85
N PHE A 505 12.53 5.34 -8.87
CA PHE A 505 13.82 6.03 -8.73
C PHE A 505 13.72 7.45 -8.19
N TRP A 506 12.59 8.12 -8.42
CA TRP A 506 12.31 9.47 -7.96
C TRP A 506 11.97 9.58 -6.45
N LEU A 507 11.66 8.45 -5.79
CA LEU A 507 11.24 8.44 -4.38
C LEU A 507 12.39 8.69 -3.42
N HIS A 508 13.61 8.32 -3.81
CA HIS A 508 14.80 8.38 -2.96
C HIS A 508 16.00 8.96 -3.72
N ASP A 509 16.57 10.05 -3.19
CA ASP A 509 17.74 10.72 -3.78
C ASP A 509 18.98 9.80 -3.89
N SER A 510 19.02 8.70 -3.13
CA SER A 510 20.09 7.70 -3.19
C SER A 510 20.24 7.07 -4.58
N TRP A 511 19.18 7.06 -5.39
CA TRP A 511 19.21 6.62 -6.79
C TRP A 511 20.13 7.46 -7.67
N LEU A 512 20.30 8.75 -7.38
CA LEU A 512 21.22 9.62 -8.12
C LEU A 512 22.69 9.16 -8.00
N SER A 513 23.04 8.47 -6.92
CA SER A 513 24.37 7.86 -6.72
C SER A 513 24.40 6.39 -7.15
N THR A 514 23.30 5.66 -6.96
CA THR A 514 23.18 4.24 -7.31
C THR A 514 23.19 4.01 -8.83
N LEU A 515 22.49 4.83 -9.63
CA LEU A 515 22.42 4.66 -11.08
C LEU A 515 23.79 4.82 -11.78
N PRO A 516 24.63 5.83 -11.46
CA PRO A 516 26.00 5.90 -11.96
C PRO A 516 26.84 4.67 -11.57
N ARG A 517 26.71 4.17 -10.34
CA ARG A 517 27.40 2.95 -9.89
C ARG A 517 27.02 1.74 -10.74
N ILE A 518 25.72 1.57 -11.01
CA ILE A 518 25.20 0.48 -11.85
C ILE A 518 25.74 0.59 -13.28
N GLN A 519 25.69 1.79 -13.88
CA GLN A 519 26.24 2.00 -15.22
C GLN A 519 27.74 1.69 -15.30
N ALA A 520 28.51 2.06 -14.28
CA ALA A 520 29.95 1.78 -14.22
C ALA A 520 30.27 0.27 -14.16
N GLN A 521 29.37 -0.56 -13.64
CA GLN A 521 29.57 -2.01 -13.59
C GLN A 521 29.47 -2.66 -14.98
N LYS A 522 28.77 -2.04 -15.94
CA LYS A 522 28.53 -2.57 -17.30
C LYS A 522 28.00 -4.01 -17.25
N VAL A 523 27.01 -4.24 -16.40
CA VAL A 523 26.30 -5.51 -16.25
C VAL A 523 24.83 -5.26 -16.59
N PRO A 524 24.12 -6.26 -17.15
CA PRO A 524 22.70 -6.12 -17.40
C PRO A 524 21.95 -5.73 -16.12
N ALA A 525 21.14 -4.69 -16.21
CA ALA A 525 20.38 -4.13 -15.10
C ALA A 525 18.93 -3.92 -15.55
N TYR A 526 18.03 -4.76 -15.06
CA TYR A 526 16.60 -4.70 -15.37
C TYR A 526 15.81 -4.18 -14.18
N PHE A 527 14.71 -3.50 -14.49
CA PHE A 527 13.83 -2.90 -13.51
C PHE A 527 12.39 -3.14 -13.91
N SER A 528 11.53 -3.38 -12.92
CA SER A 528 10.09 -3.42 -13.13
C SER A 528 9.40 -2.18 -12.56
N GLU A 529 8.26 -1.80 -13.14
CA GLU A 529 7.44 -0.70 -12.61
C GLU A 529 5.94 -0.99 -12.71
N CYS A 530 5.14 -0.28 -11.91
CA CYS A 530 3.69 -0.55 -11.82
C CYS A 530 2.89 0.03 -12.99
N SER A 531 3.50 0.94 -13.76
CA SER A 531 2.87 1.60 -14.89
C SER A 531 3.89 2.14 -15.88
N GLN A 532 3.45 2.31 -17.13
CA GLN A 532 4.27 2.95 -18.16
C GLN A 532 4.56 4.43 -17.81
N TYR A 533 3.64 5.10 -17.11
CA TYR A 533 3.89 6.43 -16.54
C TYR A 533 5.09 6.43 -15.60
N SER A 534 5.14 5.47 -14.67
CA SER A 534 6.26 5.31 -13.71
C SER A 534 7.57 5.04 -14.43
N CYS A 535 7.58 4.19 -15.46
CA CYS A 535 8.77 3.98 -16.29
C CYS A 535 9.26 5.28 -16.94
N GLY A 536 8.34 6.13 -17.39
CA GLY A 536 8.68 7.44 -17.97
C GLY A 536 9.34 8.38 -16.95
N VAL A 537 8.88 8.38 -15.71
CA VAL A 537 9.51 9.12 -14.60
C VAL A 537 10.91 8.57 -14.31
N ASP A 538 11.05 7.24 -14.24
CA ASP A 538 12.34 6.60 -14.03
C ASP A 538 13.34 6.89 -15.16
N ALA A 539 12.87 6.93 -16.41
CA ALA A 539 13.68 7.33 -17.56
C ALA A 539 14.27 8.74 -17.38
N GLN A 540 13.46 9.69 -16.89
CA GLN A 540 13.94 11.04 -16.58
C GLN A 540 14.97 11.03 -15.45
N THR A 541 14.77 10.23 -14.40
CA THR A 541 15.74 10.09 -13.31
C THR A 541 17.07 9.49 -13.79
N VAL A 542 17.02 8.47 -14.67
CA VAL A 542 18.20 7.89 -15.31
C VAL A 542 18.94 8.93 -16.17
N LEU A 543 18.20 9.69 -16.97
CA LEU A 543 18.75 10.78 -17.78
C LEU A 543 19.41 11.85 -16.91
N MET A 544 18.81 12.24 -15.78
CA MET A 544 19.39 13.22 -14.87
C MET A 544 20.64 12.68 -14.16
N ALA A 545 20.59 11.46 -13.63
CA ALA A 545 21.67 10.89 -12.83
C ALA A 545 22.89 10.49 -13.67
N THR A 546 22.66 10.03 -14.90
CA THR A 546 23.70 9.42 -15.72
C THR A 546 23.85 10.03 -17.11
N GLY A 547 22.89 10.84 -17.55
CA GLY A 547 22.72 11.26 -18.93
C GLY A 547 22.37 10.12 -19.90
N GLY A 548 22.09 8.92 -19.38
CA GLY A 548 21.73 7.73 -20.16
C GLY A 548 20.23 7.65 -20.38
N ASP A 549 19.76 6.47 -20.76
CA ASP A 549 18.35 6.22 -21.03
C ASP A 549 17.97 4.77 -20.67
N ILE A 550 16.69 4.46 -20.74
CA ILE A 550 16.13 3.13 -20.56
C ILE A 550 15.60 2.58 -21.90
N THR A 551 15.45 1.27 -22.01
CA THR A 551 14.73 0.70 -23.15
C THR A 551 13.23 1.00 -23.08
N PRO A 552 12.52 0.98 -24.22
CA PRO A 552 11.06 1.01 -24.22
C PRO A 552 10.48 -0.04 -23.26
N PRO A 553 9.60 0.33 -22.31
CA PRO A 553 9.04 -0.61 -21.36
C PRO A 553 8.17 -1.66 -22.06
N THR A 554 8.39 -2.94 -21.73
CA THR A 554 7.59 -4.07 -22.22
C THR A 554 6.69 -4.60 -21.13
N LEU A 555 5.53 -5.17 -21.50
CA LEU A 555 4.63 -5.78 -20.53
C LEU A 555 5.28 -7.04 -19.96
N ASN A 556 5.29 -7.17 -18.63
CA ASN A 556 5.72 -8.39 -17.96
C ASN A 556 4.60 -9.44 -18.01
N PRO A 557 4.83 -10.61 -18.61
CA PRO A 557 3.82 -11.68 -18.63
C PRO A 557 3.54 -12.25 -17.23
N PHE A 558 4.48 -12.09 -16.29
CA PHE A 558 4.37 -12.56 -14.90
C PHE A 558 4.12 -11.43 -13.89
N ARG A 559 3.52 -10.31 -14.34
CA ARG A 559 3.05 -9.24 -13.44
C ARG A 559 2.02 -9.77 -12.44
N SER A 560 1.94 -9.13 -11.28
CA SER A 560 0.93 -9.48 -10.27
C SER A 560 -0.48 -9.25 -10.83
N PRO A 561 -1.44 -10.16 -10.60
CA PRO A 561 -2.81 -9.98 -11.05
C PRO A 561 -3.61 -8.99 -10.18
N LEU A 562 -3.11 -8.62 -9.00
CA LEU A 562 -3.82 -7.75 -8.07
C LEU A 562 -3.64 -6.28 -8.46
N ARG A 563 -4.74 -5.59 -8.77
CA ARG A 563 -4.71 -4.14 -9.04
C ARG A 563 -4.27 -3.39 -7.78
N ILE A 564 -3.45 -2.35 -7.96
CA ILE A 564 -3.07 -1.39 -6.92
C ILE A 564 -4.07 -0.22 -7.00
N PRO A 565 -4.96 -0.06 -6.01
CA PRO A 565 -5.89 1.06 -6.01
C PRO A 565 -5.16 2.37 -5.70
N GLY A 566 -5.37 3.39 -6.53
CA GLY A 566 -4.90 4.75 -6.28
C GLY A 566 -6.00 5.59 -5.61
N SER A 567 -5.68 6.28 -4.52
CA SER A 567 -6.65 7.22 -3.94
C SER A 567 -6.72 8.54 -4.71
N ASP A 568 -5.63 8.96 -5.38
CA ASP A 568 -5.55 10.26 -6.07
C ASP A 568 -5.56 10.15 -7.60
N ASN A 569 -5.75 8.95 -8.13
CA ASN A 569 -5.85 8.65 -9.55
C ASN A 569 -6.61 7.35 -9.81
N CYS A 570 -7.03 7.13 -11.05
CA CYS A 570 -7.70 5.90 -11.50
C CYS A 570 -6.80 4.99 -12.36
N MET A 571 -5.48 5.13 -12.29
CA MET A 571 -4.57 4.40 -13.18
C MET A 571 -4.67 2.88 -12.99
N PRO A 572 -4.53 2.07 -14.06
CA PRO A 572 -4.53 0.61 -13.99
C PRO A 572 -3.15 0.10 -13.55
N TRP A 573 -2.85 0.24 -12.26
CA TRP A 573 -1.56 -0.15 -11.71
C TRP A 573 -1.53 -1.59 -11.22
N TYR A 574 -0.41 -2.28 -11.48
CA TYR A 574 -0.16 -3.65 -11.04
C TYR A 574 1.31 -3.79 -10.61
N ASN A 575 1.59 -4.56 -9.55
CA ASN A 575 2.99 -4.81 -9.17
C ASN A 575 3.71 -5.53 -10.31
N ASN A 576 4.96 -5.13 -10.60
CA ASN A 576 5.78 -5.66 -11.68
C ASN A 576 5.13 -5.64 -13.08
N ALA A 577 4.30 -4.64 -13.41
CA ALA A 577 3.58 -4.58 -14.67
C ALA A 577 4.48 -4.48 -15.91
N PHE A 578 5.46 -3.58 -15.86
CA PHE A 578 6.32 -3.25 -16.99
C PHE A 578 7.78 -3.55 -16.68
N LEU A 579 8.55 -3.98 -17.67
CA LEU A 579 9.99 -4.24 -17.57
C LEU A 579 10.76 -3.32 -18.52
N PHE A 580 11.89 -2.81 -18.05
CA PHE A 580 12.88 -2.12 -18.88
C PHE A 580 14.28 -2.46 -18.39
N HIS A 581 15.30 -2.19 -19.21
CA HIS A 581 16.69 -2.23 -18.77
C HIS A 581 17.43 -0.95 -19.09
N LEU A 582 18.50 -0.67 -18.34
CA LEU A 582 19.32 0.50 -18.57
C LEU A 582 20.12 0.34 -19.87
N ILE A 583 20.25 1.43 -20.63
CA ILE A 583 21.13 1.50 -21.80
C ILE A 583 22.49 1.99 -21.32
N HIS A 584 23.52 1.14 -21.43
CA HIS A 584 24.88 1.53 -21.08
C HIS A 584 25.44 2.50 -22.11
N LYS A 585 25.94 3.65 -21.65
CA LYS A 585 26.70 4.55 -22.51
C LYS A 585 27.99 3.87 -22.97
N GLU A 586 28.23 3.91 -24.27
CA GLU A 586 29.57 3.66 -24.79
C GLU A 586 30.51 4.74 -24.24
N THR A 587 31.61 4.31 -23.61
CA THR A 587 32.69 5.19 -23.20
C THR A 587 33.31 5.80 -24.46
N LYS A 588 32.80 6.95 -24.91
CA LYS A 588 33.45 7.77 -25.94
C LYS A 588 34.80 8.21 -25.38
N GLN A 589 35.88 7.56 -25.84
CA GLN A 589 37.21 8.14 -25.70
C GLN A 589 37.22 9.49 -26.41
N GLY A 590 37.41 10.56 -25.65
CA GLY A 590 37.83 11.88 -26.12
C GLY A 590 37.07 12.47 -27.30
N ARG A 591 35.92 13.11 -27.05
CA ARG A 591 35.48 14.32 -27.76
C ARG A 591 34.42 15.00 -26.91
N HIS A 592 34.75 16.19 -26.40
CA HIS A 592 33.79 17.07 -25.72
C HIS A 592 32.57 17.30 -26.64
N PRO A 593 31.34 17.03 -26.20
CA PRO A 593 30.17 17.53 -26.91
C PRO A 593 30.07 19.04 -26.67
N GLU A 594 30.00 19.83 -27.73
CA GLU A 594 29.55 21.21 -27.64
C GLU A 594 28.12 21.23 -27.06
N ALA A 595 27.90 22.05 -26.04
CA ALA A 595 26.62 22.18 -25.37
C ALA A 595 25.55 22.70 -26.36
N PRO A 596 24.34 22.09 -26.40
CA PRO A 596 23.21 22.71 -27.06
C PRO A 596 22.91 24.05 -26.37
N ARG A 597 22.93 25.14 -27.14
CA ARG A 597 22.47 26.46 -26.68
C ARG A 597 20.97 26.40 -26.40
N LEU A 598 20.59 26.13 -25.16
CA LEU A 598 19.29 26.50 -24.63
C LEU A 598 19.30 28.01 -24.35
N VAL A 599 18.39 28.73 -25.02
CA VAL A 599 18.09 30.13 -24.71
C VAL A 599 17.42 30.16 -23.34
N LEU A 600 18.23 30.32 -22.29
CA LEU A 600 17.75 30.58 -20.94
C LEU A 600 17.29 32.05 -20.86
N ALA A 601 16.07 32.26 -20.37
CA ALA A 601 15.59 33.58 -20.02
C ALA A 601 16.48 34.22 -18.94
N ASP A 602 16.81 35.50 -19.13
CA ASP A 602 17.76 36.29 -18.36
C ASP A 602 17.53 36.21 -16.81
N PRO A 603 18.54 35.76 -16.03
CA PRO A 603 18.49 35.66 -14.56
C PRO A 603 18.22 36.99 -13.83
N GLN A 604 18.32 38.14 -14.49
CA GLN A 604 18.08 39.44 -13.87
C GLN A 604 16.60 39.74 -13.59
N THR A 605 15.66 39.04 -14.23
CA THR A 605 14.21 39.22 -13.97
C THR A 605 13.74 38.52 -12.69
N CYS A 606 14.41 37.45 -12.26
CA CYS A 606 14.03 36.68 -11.08
C CYS A 606 14.46 37.37 -9.76
N ARG A 607 15.58 38.09 -9.76
CA ARG A 607 16.03 38.89 -8.60
C ARG A 607 15.16 40.13 -8.35
N LYS A 608 14.57 40.75 -9.38
CA LYS A 608 13.64 41.88 -9.23
C LYS A 608 12.29 41.45 -8.63
N LYS A 609 11.76 40.27 -9.00
CA LYS A 609 10.51 39.73 -8.42
C LYS A 609 10.63 39.33 -6.93
N LYS A 610 11.80 38.83 -6.49
CA LYS A 610 12.04 38.48 -5.07
C LYS A 610 12.11 39.72 -4.16
N LYS A 611 12.68 40.85 -4.63
CA LYS A 611 12.72 42.12 -3.87
C LYS A 611 11.36 42.85 -3.82
N GLN A 612 10.49 42.70 -4.82
CA GLN A 612 9.14 43.29 -4.80
C GLN A 612 8.19 42.57 -3.81
N ARG A 613 8.26 41.22 -3.72
CA ARG A 613 7.45 40.45 -2.74
C ARG A 613 7.82 40.75 -1.28
N GLN A 614 9.10 40.97 -0.97
CA GLN A 614 9.53 41.36 0.39
C GLN A 614 9.11 42.79 0.79
N LYS A 615 8.97 43.72 -0.17
CA LYS A 615 8.46 45.08 0.12
C LYS A 615 6.94 45.13 0.30
N GLN A 616 6.17 44.21 -0.31
CA GLN A 616 4.72 44.13 -0.11
C GLN A 616 4.31 43.51 1.25
N CYS A 617 5.08 42.55 1.79
CA CYS A 617 4.79 42.00 3.13
C CYS A 617 5.10 42.98 4.28
N LYS A 618 5.97 43.99 4.07
CA LYS A 618 6.27 45.01 5.09
C LYS A 618 5.29 46.20 5.11
N LYS A 619 4.33 46.27 4.18
CA LYS A 619 3.26 47.30 4.15
C LYS A 619 1.89 46.78 4.62
N ARG A 620 1.82 45.54 5.11
CA ARG A 620 0.61 44.91 5.68
C ARG A 620 0.84 44.36 7.11
N LYS A 621 1.73 45.01 7.85
CA LYS A 621 1.77 44.94 9.32
C LYS A 621 1.54 46.32 9.86
#